data_AF-V8CK46-F1
#
_entry.id   AF-V8CK46-F1
#
_cell.length_a   1.000
_cell.length_b   1.000
_cell.length_c   1.000
_cell.angle_alpha   90.00
_cell.angle_beta   90.00
_cell.angle_gamma   90.00
#
_symmetry.space_group_name_H-M   'P 1'
#
loop_
_entity.id
_entity.type
_entity.pdbx_description
1 polymer ?
#
loop_
_entity_poly.entity_id
_entity_poly.type
_entity_poly.pdbx_seq_one_letter_code
_entity_poly.pdbx_strand_id
1 'polypeptide(L)'
;MAKGDDKQILTAIKQEFQQDEKLLESAFKLEHFVKKYKYYLIALVVVVLVWLGYVAIYNTMQENRAQKISALYDELLQNPDNELLQNQLKEQARGLYDLYQLSRLDLTQGAESILQELANSSNPLVKELASYDLASLEQQGLDKISGELADLAAIQQAYLLLQEDKIQEARAKLDVIKPDSGLYGIAMQMKHYGIIAHPLADALTITEVQSPANASQVDSTNTTKAQ
;
A
#
# COMPACT_ATOMS: atom_id res chain seq x y z
N MET A 1 11.80 67.69 -45.33
CA MET A 1 11.90 66.42 -44.59
C MET A 1 13.36 66.00 -44.57
N ALA A 2 14.17 66.48 -43.61
CA ALA A 2 15.61 66.16 -43.55
C ALA A 2 16.25 66.48 -42.18
N LYS A 3 15.47 66.46 -41.08
CA LYS A 3 15.99 66.80 -39.73
C LYS A 3 15.60 65.78 -38.65
N GLY A 4 14.90 64.72 -39.05
CA GLY A 4 14.44 63.63 -38.18
C GLY A 4 15.39 62.44 -38.16
N ASP A 5 16.01 62.09 -39.30
CA ASP A 5 16.83 60.88 -39.42
C ASP A 5 18.19 61.01 -38.71
N ASP A 6 18.87 62.15 -38.81
CA ASP A 6 20.18 62.34 -38.17
C ASP A 6 20.10 62.21 -36.64
N LYS A 7 19.02 62.67 -36.03
CA LYS A 7 18.82 62.55 -34.57
C LYS A 7 18.55 61.10 -34.16
N GLN A 8 17.84 60.32 -34.97
CA GLN A 8 17.59 58.91 -34.67
C GLN A 8 18.86 58.08 -34.84
N ILE A 9 19.65 58.33 -35.88
CA ILE A 9 20.94 57.65 -36.10
C ILE A 9 21.91 57.97 -34.95
N LEU A 10 22.02 59.24 -34.53
CA LEU A 10 22.88 59.62 -33.41
C LEU A 10 22.41 59.04 -32.07
N THR A 11 21.09 58.88 -31.88
CA THR A 11 20.54 58.29 -30.65
C THR A 11 20.73 56.77 -30.63
N ALA A 12 20.56 56.09 -31.77
CA ALA A 12 20.83 54.66 -31.92
C ALA A 12 22.32 54.34 -31.69
N ILE A 13 23.22 55.09 -32.34
CA ILE A 13 24.67 54.95 -32.15
C ILE A 13 25.06 55.19 -30.69
N LYS A 14 24.50 56.21 -30.03
CA LYS A 14 24.77 56.49 -28.61
C LYS A 14 24.25 55.38 -27.68
N GLN A 15 23.13 54.76 -28.02
CA GLN A 15 22.56 53.66 -27.26
C GLN A 15 23.38 52.37 -27.41
N GLU A 16 23.88 52.08 -28.62
CA GLU A 16 24.84 50.99 -28.87
C GLU A 16 26.13 51.21 -28.08
N PHE A 17 26.70 52.42 -28.08
CA PHE A 17 27.87 52.73 -27.27
C PHE A 17 27.63 52.58 -25.76
N GLN A 18 26.46 52.96 -25.25
CA GLN A 18 26.11 52.76 -23.83
C GLN A 18 25.88 51.28 -23.48
N GLN A 19 25.40 50.49 -24.44
CA GLN A 19 25.25 49.05 -24.27
C GLN A 19 26.62 48.37 -24.25
N ASP A 20 27.53 48.75 -25.15
CA ASP A 20 28.91 48.27 -25.19
C ASP A 20 29.70 48.70 -23.95
N GLU A 21 29.50 49.91 -23.44
CA GLU A 21 30.11 50.38 -22.20
C GLU A 21 29.64 49.54 -20.99
N LYS A 22 28.35 49.18 -20.93
CA LYS A 22 27.81 48.28 -19.90
C LYS A 22 28.30 46.84 -20.04
N LEU A 23 28.50 46.36 -21.28
CA LEU A 23 29.09 45.04 -21.53
C LEU A 23 30.56 45.01 -21.11
N LEU A 24 31.32 46.07 -21.40
CA LEU A 24 32.71 46.22 -20.99
C LEU A 24 32.84 46.42 -19.47
N GLU A 25 31.97 47.20 -18.84
CA GLU A 25 31.93 47.35 -17.38
C GLU A 25 31.60 46.02 -16.70
N SER A 26 30.66 45.25 -17.26
CA SER A 26 30.31 43.92 -16.79
C SER A 26 31.45 42.92 -16.99
N ALA A 27 32.15 42.97 -18.12
CA ALA A 27 33.32 42.15 -18.40
C ALA A 27 34.50 42.49 -17.47
N PHE A 28 34.71 43.78 -17.16
CA PHE A 28 35.77 44.23 -16.25
C PHE A 28 35.45 43.88 -14.79
N LYS A 29 34.18 43.96 -14.38
CA LYS A 29 33.71 43.44 -13.09
C LYS A 29 33.92 41.93 -12.99
N LEU A 30 33.64 41.19 -14.08
CA LEU A 30 33.90 39.75 -14.16
C LEU A 30 35.40 39.46 -14.04
N GLU A 31 36.25 40.21 -14.72
CA GLU A 31 37.71 40.04 -14.64
C GLU A 31 38.24 40.28 -13.21
N HIS A 32 37.77 41.34 -12.54
CA HIS A 32 38.16 41.61 -11.15
C HIS A 32 37.64 40.53 -10.20
N PHE A 33 36.40 40.06 -10.39
CA PHE A 33 35.80 38.99 -9.61
C PHE A 33 36.55 37.66 -9.80
N VAL A 34 36.85 37.30 -11.05
CA VAL A 34 37.63 36.09 -11.40
C VAL A 34 39.04 36.18 -10.81
N LYS A 35 39.72 37.32 -10.89
CA LYS A 35 41.05 37.50 -10.28
C LYS A 35 41.02 37.40 -8.76
N LYS A 36 40.01 37.98 -8.10
CA LYS A 36 39.86 37.97 -6.64
C LYS A 36 39.51 36.59 -6.09
N TYR A 37 38.67 35.84 -6.80
CA TYR A 37 38.17 34.53 -6.36
C TYR A 37 38.78 33.35 -7.14
N LYS A 38 39.91 33.54 -7.84
CA LYS A 38 40.53 32.53 -8.71
C LYS A 38 40.67 31.16 -8.05
N TYR A 39 41.08 31.09 -6.78
CA TYR A 39 41.22 29.84 -6.03
C TYR A 39 39.86 29.20 -5.70
N TYR A 40 38.85 30.01 -5.35
CA TYR A 40 37.49 29.52 -5.08
C TYR A 40 36.77 29.05 -6.35
N LEU A 41 36.98 29.72 -7.48
CA LEU A 41 36.44 29.28 -8.78
C LEU A 41 37.06 27.95 -9.22
N ILE A 42 38.37 27.77 -9.05
CA ILE A 42 39.04 26.49 -9.33
C ILE A 42 38.51 25.39 -8.39
N ALA A 43 38.37 25.69 -7.09
CA ALA A 43 37.80 24.75 -6.14
C ALA A 43 36.37 24.34 -6.53
N LEU A 44 35.51 25.30 -6.93
CA LEU A 44 34.16 25.04 -7.41
C LEU A 44 34.16 24.11 -8.63
N VAL A 45 35.01 24.37 -9.62
CA VAL A 45 35.12 23.53 -10.83
C VAL A 45 35.56 22.11 -10.47
N VAL A 46 36.52 21.96 -9.56
CA VAL A 46 36.96 20.64 -9.07
C VAL A 46 35.81 19.91 -8.38
N VAL A 47 35.03 20.58 -7.51
CA VAL A 47 33.87 19.97 -6.85
C VAL A 47 32.82 19.52 -7.88
N VAL A 48 32.53 20.34 -8.89
CA VAL A 48 31.58 19.97 -9.96
C VAL A 48 32.06 18.75 -10.74
N LEU A 49 33.36 18.69 -11.08
CA LEU A 49 33.93 17.54 -11.78
C LEU A 49 33.89 16.26 -10.94
N VAL A 50 34.18 16.34 -9.64
CA VAL A 50 34.06 15.21 -8.71
C VAL A 50 32.61 14.75 -8.59
N TRP A 51 31.66 15.68 -8.50
CA TRP A 51 30.24 15.36 -8.44
C TRP A 51 29.74 14.67 -9.72
N LEU A 52 30.13 15.18 -10.90
CA LEU A 52 29.78 14.56 -12.18
C LEU A 52 30.37 13.15 -12.31
N GLY A 53 31.64 12.97 -11.92
CA GLY A 53 32.28 11.66 -11.88
C GLY A 53 31.55 10.69 -10.94
N TYR A 54 31.17 11.16 -9.76
CA TYR A 54 30.41 10.37 -8.79
C TYR A 54 29.04 9.94 -9.35
N VAL A 55 28.27 10.86 -9.94
CA VAL A 55 26.94 10.56 -10.51
C VAL A 55 27.04 9.56 -11.67
N ALA A 56 28.01 9.72 -12.57
CA ALA A 56 28.22 8.80 -13.68
C ALA A 56 28.51 7.37 -13.20
N ILE A 57 29.46 7.23 -12.26
CA ILE A 57 29.81 5.91 -11.68
C ILE A 57 28.61 5.31 -10.95
N TYR A 58 27.89 6.13 -10.17
CA TYR A 58 26.74 5.70 -9.38
C TYR A 58 25.58 5.18 -10.25
N ASN A 59 25.24 5.89 -11.33
CA ASN A 59 24.14 5.50 -12.21
C ASN A 59 24.45 4.21 -12.98
N THR A 60 25.65 4.09 -13.57
CA THR A 60 26.05 2.87 -14.27
C THR A 60 26.09 1.67 -13.33
N MET A 61 26.51 1.86 -12.07
CA MET A 61 26.55 0.76 -11.10
C MET A 61 25.16 0.35 -10.63
N GLN A 62 24.21 1.29 -10.48
CA GLN A 62 22.84 0.99 -10.09
C GLN A 62 22.07 0.20 -11.16
N GLU A 63 22.12 0.62 -12.43
CA GLU A 63 21.41 -0.07 -13.51
C GLU A 63 21.94 -1.50 -13.68
N ASN A 64 23.26 -1.68 -13.67
CA ASN A 64 23.88 -3.00 -13.73
C ASN A 64 23.52 -3.86 -12.51
N ARG A 65 23.40 -3.27 -11.32
CA ARG A 65 23.00 -3.99 -10.12
C ARG A 65 21.54 -4.45 -10.20
N ALA A 66 20.63 -3.59 -10.65
CA ALA A 66 19.22 -3.93 -10.82
C ALA A 66 19.05 -5.08 -11.81
N GLN A 67 19.70 -5.00 -12.98
CA GLN A 67 19.66 -6.08 -13.98
C GLN A 67 20.22 -7.40 -13.46
N LYS A 68 21.33 -7.37 -12.69
CA LYS A 68 21.90 -8.56 -12.07
C LYS A 68 20.96 -9.18 -11.05
N ILE A 69 20.31 -8.38 -10.20
CA ILE A 69 19.34 -8.88 -9.22
C ILE A 69 18.13 -9.49 -9.91
N SER A 70 17.61 -8.86 -10.97
CA SER A 70 16.51 -9.41 -11.77
C SER A 70 16.89 -10.75 -12.40
N ALA A 71 18.05 -10.83 -13.07
CA ALA A 71 18.52 -12.08 -13.67
C ALA A 71 18.75 -13.18 -12.63
N LEU A 72 19.32 -12.83 -11.47
CA LEU A 72 19.50 -13.75 -10.35
C LEU A 72 18.16 -14.27 -9.82
N TYR A 73 17.16 -13.41 -9.71
CA TYR A 73 15.82 -13.79 -9.28
C TYR A 73 15.13 -14.70 -10.30
N ASP A 74 15.24 -14.41 -11.59
CA ASP A 74 14.72 -15.25 -12.68
C ASP A 74 15.38 -16.64 -12.70
N GLU A 75 16.67 -16.71 -12.42
CA GLU A 75 17.41 -17.97 -12.32
C GLU A 75 17.01 -18.77 -11.08
N LEU A 76 16.79 -18.09 -9.95
CA LEU A 76 16.30 -18.71 -8.71
C LEU A 76 14.87 -19.25 -8.87
N LEU A 77 14.00 -18.55 -9.61
CA LEU A 77 12.65 -19.04 -9.91
C LEU A 77 12.67 -20.34 -10.72
N GLN A 78 13.65 -20.48 -11.61
CA GLN A 78 13.86 -21.71 -12.40
C GLN A 78 14.52 -22.83 -11.58
N ASN A 79 15.42 -22.48 -10.66
CA ASN A 79 16.19 -23.41 -9.83
C ASN A 79 16.02 -23.10 -8.34
N PRO A 80 14.83 -23.36 -7.76
CA PRO A 80 14.50 -22.91 -6.41
C PRO A 80 15.35 -23.55 -5.30
N ASP A 81 15.79 -24.79 -5.51
CA ASP A 81 16.57 -25.56 -4.52
C ASP A 81 18.06 -25.20 -4.54
N ASN A 82 18.46 -24.21 -5.34
CA ASN A 82 19.84 -23.77 -5.44
C ASN A 82 20.20 -22.80 -4.29
N GLU A 83 20.78 -23.34 -3.23
CA GLU A 83 21.27 -22.62 -2.05
C GLU A 83 22.24 -21.48 -2.40
N LEU A 84 23.03 -21.58 -3.48
CA LEU A 84 23.95 -20.52 -3.88
C LEU A 84 23.20 -19.29 -4.38
N LEU A 85 22.17 -19.49 -5.21
CA LEU A 85 21.34 -18.40 -5.74
C LEU A 85 20.55 -17.72 -4.62
N GLN A 86 20.06 -18.51 -3.66
CA GLN A 86 19.37 -17.99 -2.47
C GLN A 86 20.29 -17.10 -1.61
N ASN A 87 21.51 -17.56 -1.33
CA ASN A 87 22.48 -16.79 -0.55
C ASN A 87 22.89 -15.50 -1.28
N GLN A 88 23.13 -15.58 -2.59
CA GLN A 88 23.43 -14.38 -3.40
C GLN A 88 22.27 -13.38 -3.39
N LEU A 89 21.02 -13.84 -3.46
CA LEU A 89 19.85 -12.96 -3.42
C LEU A 89 19.69 -12.33 -2.03
N LYS A 90 19.92 -13.09 -0.96
CA LYS A 90 19.90 -12.60 0.42
C LYS A 90 20.92 -11.49 0.67
N GLU A 91 22.14 -11.65 0.16
CA GLU A 91 23.21 -10.65 0.28
C GLU A 91 22.98 -9.41 -0.59
N GLN A 92 22.55 -9.60 -1.84
CA GLN A 92 22.42 -8.50 -2.79
C GLN A 92 21.08 -7.76 -2.69
N ALA A 93 20.01 -8.44 -2.30
CA ALA A 93 18.64 -7.95 -2.32
C ALA A 93 17.78 -8.60 -1.21
N ARG A 94 18.16 -8.38 0.06
CA ARG A 94 17.46 -8.94 1.23
C ARG A 94 15.93 -8.80 1.19
N GLY A 95 15.41 -7.62 0.84
CA GLY A 95 13.95 -7.41 0.77
C GLY A 95 13.22 -8.24 -0.30
N LEU A 96 13.91 -8.62 -1.38
CA LEU A 96 13.37 -9.51 -2.42
C LEU A 96 13.51 -10.98 -2.00
N TYR A 97 14.59 -11.33 -1.31
CA TYR A 97 14.75 -12.64 -0.69
C TYR A 97 13.68 -12.91 0.37
N ASP A 98 13.38 -11.94 1.23
CA ASP A 98 12.36 -12.09 2.27
C ASP A 98 10.96 -12.26 1.65
N LEU A 99 10.67 -11.54 0.55
CA LEU A 99 9.44 -11.73 -0.22
C LEU A 99 9.38 -13.11 -0.89
N TYR A 100 10.50 -13.57 -1.44
CA TYR A 100 10.61 -14.91 -2.01
C TYR A 100 10.34 -15.99 -0.95
N GLN A 101 10.95 -15.90 0.22
CA GLN A 101 10.67 -16.81 1.34
C GLN A 101 9.18 -16.80 1.70
N LEU A 102 8.58 -15.62 1.86
CA LEU A 102 7.16 -15.50 2.19
C LEU A 102 6.28 -16.19 1.14
N SER A 103 6.58 -15.99 -0.15
CA SER A 103 5.78 -16.55 -1.26
C SER A 103 5.81 -18.07 -1.36
N ARG A 104 6.87 -18.71 -0.83
CA ARG A 104 7.05 -20.15 -0.86
C ARG A 104 6.76 -20.81 0.48
N LEU A 105 6.46 -20.02 1.50
CA LEU A 105 6.26 -20.53 2.84
C LEU A 105 4.96 -21.35 2.89
N ASP A 106 5.10 -22.61 3.27
CA ASP A 106 3.95 -23.46 3.57
C ASP A 106 3.55 -23.25 5.03
N LEU A 107 2.34 -22.72 5.26
CA LEU A 107 1.81 -22.41 6.58
C LEU A 107 1.42 -23.66 7.40
N THR A 108 1.58 -24.87 6.87
CA THR A 108 1.14 -26.11 7.54
C THR A 108 2.13 -26.66 8.58
N GLN A 109 3.45 -26.52 8.40
CA GLN A 109 4.46 -26.99 9.38
C GLN A 109 5.74 -26.15 9.38
N GLY A 110 6.21 -25.76 10.57
CA GLY A 110 7.50 -25.09 10.75
C GLY A 110 7.57 -23.63 10.30
N ALA A 111 6.44 -23.04 9.89
CA ALA A 111 6.38 -21.67 9.39
C ALA A 111 6.61 -20.60 10.46
N GLU A 112 6.35 -20.89 11.73
CA GLU A 112 6.40 -19.91 12.83
C GLU A 112 7.77 -19.22 12.94
N SER A 113 8.86 -19.99 12.91
CA SER A 113 10.22 -19.43 13.04
C SER A 113 10.58 -18.54 11.85
N ILE A 114 10.15 -18.91 10.66
CA ILE A 114 10.36 -18.15 9.42
C ILE A 114 9.53 -16.86 9.47
N LEU A 115 8.25 -16.95 9.85
CA LEU A 115 7.37 -15.78 10.00
C LEU A 115 7.88 -14.80 11.06
N GLN A 116 8.45 -15.28 12.16
CA GLN A 116 9.10 -14.43 13.17
C GLN A 116 10.32 -13.69 12.61
N GLU A 117 11.13 -14.33 11.75
CA GLU A 117 12.22 -13.65 11.04
C GLU A 117 11.67 -12.59 10.07
N LEU A 118 10.64 -12.95 9.28
CA LEU A 118 10.05 -12.08 8.26
C LEU A 118 9.25 -10.91 8.83
N ALA A 119 8.64 -11.06 10.01
CA ALA A 119 7.99 -9.97 10.75
C ALA A 119 8.98 -8.87 11.17
N ASN A 120 10.29 -9.16 11.14
CA ASN A 120 11.38 -8.21 11.37
C ASN A 120 12.07 -7.78 10.06
N SER A 121 11.51 -8.12 8.89
CA SER A 121 12.07 -7.73 7.60
C SER A 121 12.11 -6.20 7.45
N SER A 122 13.11 -5.73 6.68
CA SER A 122 13.19 -4.33 6.27
C SER A 122 12.13 -3.95 5.23
N ASN A 123 11.50 -4.93 4.58
CA ASN A 123 10.43 -4.70 3.62
C ASN A 123 9.09 -4.53 4.35
N PRO A 124 8.43 -3.36 4.29
CA PRO A 124 7.19 -3.10 5.04
C PRO A 124 6.06 -4.08 4.68
N LEU A 125 5.94 -4.46 3.41
CA LEU A 125 4.90 -5.36 2.94
C LEU A 125 5.12 -6.77 3.52
N VAL A 126 6.35 -7.29 3.41
CA VAL A 126 6.70 -8.61 3.97
C VAL A 126 6.50 -8.62 5.48
N LYS A 127 6.90 -7.54 6.16
CA LYS A 127 6.72 -7.39 7.60
C LYS A 127 5.24 -7.45 7.99
N GLU A 128 4.38 -6.70 7.30
CA GLU A 128 2.94 -6.63 7.62
C GLU A 128 2.27 -7.99 7.38
N LEU A 129 2.50 -8.60 6.21
CA LEU A 129 1.94 -9.92 5.90
C LEU A 129 2.45 -10.99 6.87
N ALA A 130 3.75 -11.06 7.12
CA ALA A 130 4.31 -12.06 8.02
C ALA A 130 3.83 -11.88 9.46
N SER A 131 3.64 -10.64 9.93
CA SER A 131 3.07 -10.36 11.24
C SER A 131 1.61 -10.84 11.31
N TYR A 132 0.83 -10.61 10.26
CA TYR A 132 -0.55 -11.09 10.17
C TYR A 132 -0.61 -12.62 10.13
N ASP A 133 0.19 -13.26 9.28
CA ASP A 133 0.22 -14.72 9.14
C ASP A 133 0.66 -15.40 10.44
N LEU A 134 1.64 -14.81 11.15
CA LEU A 134 2.07 -15.29 12.46
C LEU A 134 0.93 -15.20 13.49
N ALA A 135 0.29 -14.03 13.58
CA ALA A 135 -0.83 -13.81 14.50
C ALA A 135 -2.01 -14.74 14.18
N SER A 136 -2.28 -14.95 12.89
CA SER A 136 -3.31 -15.84 12.38
C SER A 136 -3.03 -17.30 12.74
N LEU A 137 -1.79 -17.75 12.56
CA LEU A 137 -1.34 -19.12 12.88
C LEU A 137 -1.40 -19.39 14.38
N GLU A 138 -0.93 -18.45 15.20
CA GLU A 138 -0.97 -18.53 16.66
C GLU A 138 -2.39 -18.29 17.24
N GLN A 139 -3.30 -17.76 16.42
CA GLN A 139 -4.63 -17.27 16.83
C GLN A 139 -4.56 -16.21 17.95
N GLN A 140 -3.45 -15.48 18.03
CA GLN A 140 -3.15 -14.51 19.08
C GLN A 140 -2.50 -13.26 18.49
N GLY A 141 -2.63 -12.12 19.17
CA GLY A 141 -1.96 -10.88 18.76
C GLY A 141 -2.54 -10.19 17.52
N LEU A 142 -3.67 -10.66 16.97
CA LEU A 142 -4.36 -10.02 15.85
C LEU A 142 -4.79 -8.56 16.15
N ASP A 143 -4.88 -8.17 17.42
CA ASP A 143 -5.23 -6.82 17.88
C ASP A 143 -4.10 -5.81 17.61
N LYS A 144 -2.88 -6.32 17.41
CA LYS A 144 -1.70 -5.52 17.11
C LYS A 144 -1.52 -5.31 15.60
N ILE A 145 -2.29 -6.01 14.77
CA ILE A 145 -2.27 -5.82 13.33
C ILE A 145 -2.95 -4.48 13.01
N SER A 146 -2.24 -3.68 12.22
CA SER A 146 -2.62 -2.31 11.87
C SER A 146 -2.31 -2.08 10.40
N GLY A 147 -2.81 -0.98 9.82
CA GLY A 147 -2.58 -0.68 8.41
C GLY A 147 -3.65 -1.31 7.52
N GLU A 148 -3.23 -1.82 6.37
CA GLU A 148 -4.12 -2.32 5.32
C GLU A 148 -4.77 -3.65 5.74
N LEU A 149 -4.11 -4.44 6.59
CA LEU A 149 -4.64 -5.72 7.09
C LEU A 149 -5.47 -5.61 8.38
N ALA A 150 -5.69 -4.40 8.92
CA ALA A 150 -6.39 -4.21 10.19
C ALA A 150 -7.82 -4.73 10.16
N ASP A 151 -8.58 -4.44 9.10
CA ASP A 151 -9.97 -4.90 8.96
C ASP A 151 -10.05 -6.42 8.78
N LEU A 152 -9.09 -7.01 8.06
CA LEU A 152 -9.00 -8.45 7.91
C LEU A 152 -8.72 -9.13 9.26
N ALA A 153 -7.79 -8.57 10.04
CA ALA A 153 -7.50 -9.04 11.38
C ALA A 153 -8.71 -8.91 12.31
N ALA A 154 -9.48 -7.82 12.22
CA ALA A 154 -10.71 -7.65 13.00
C ALA A 154 -11.77 -8.70 12.66
N ILE A 155 -11.93 -9.04 11.38
CA ILE A 155 -12.83 -10.12 10.93
C ILE A 155 -12.36 -11.46 11.50
N GLN A 156 -11.07 -11.79 11.38
CA GLN A 156 -10.56 -13.05 11.90
C GLN A 156 -10.70 -13.14 13.44
N GLN A 157 -10.46 -12.04 14.16
CA GLN A 157 -10.72 -11.98 15.60
C GLN A 157 -12.17 -12.26 15.95
N ALA A 158 -13.09 -11.61 15.23
CA ALA A 158 -14.51 -11.83 15.44
C ALA A 158 -14.89 -13.29 15.15
N TYR A 159 -14.29 -13.92 14.14
CA TYR A 159 -14.51 -15.33 13.84
C TYR A 159 -14.07 -16.24 14.98
N LEU A 160 -12.86 -16.04 15.51
CA LEU A 160 -12.35 -16.80 16.66
C LEU A 160 -13.24 -16.62 17.90
N LEU A 161 -13.67 -15.39 18.20
CA LEU A 161 -14.59 -15.10 19.31
C LEU A 161 -15.95 -15.78 19.13
N LEU A 162 -16.46 -15.90 17.90
CA LEU A 162 -17.70 -16.64 17.61
C LEU A 162 -17.53 -18.15 17.85
N GLN A 163 -16.35 -18.73 17.57
CA GLN A 163 -16.06 -20.13 17.90
C GLN A 163 -16.06 -20.38 19.42
N GLU A 164 -15.79 -19.35 20.21
CA GLU A 164 -15.83 -19.37 21.68
C GLU A 164 -17.17 -18.91 22.27
N ASP A 165 -18.24 -18.77 21.46
CA ASP A 165 -19.55 -18.25 21.86
C ASP A 165 -19.55 -16.82 22.44
N LYS A 166 -18.47 -16.05 22.27
CA LYS A 166 -18.33 -14.66 22.74
C LYS A 166 -18.93 -13.66 21.77
N ILE A 167 -20.23 -13.78 21.54
CA ILE A 167 -20.96 -13.04 20.50
C ILE A 167 -20.83 -11.52 20.63
N GLN A 168 -20.92 -10.97 21.85
CA GLN A 168 -20.87 -9.52 22.05
C GLN A 168 -19.48 -8.94 21.77
N GLU A 169 -18.43 -9.66 22.16
CA GLU A 169 -17.05 -9.28 21.87
C GLU A 169 -16.78 -9.36 20.36
N ALA A 170 -17.27 -10.41 19.69
CA ALA A 170 -17.17 -10.55 18.24
C ALA A 170 -17.84 -9.38 17.51
N ARG A 171 -19.04 -8.98 17.94
CA ARG A 171 -19.73 -7.80 17.38
C ARG A 171 -18.94 -6.52 17.59
N ALA A 172 -18.36 -6.33 18.77
CA ALA A 172 -17.54 -5.16 19.06
C ALA A 172 -16.30 -5.08 18.15
N LYS A 173 -15.70 -6.22 17.79
CA LYS A 173 -14.60 -6.26 16.80
C LYS A 173 -15.06 -5.89 15.40
N LEU A 174 -16.22 -6.37 14.96
CA LEU A 174 -16.78 -6.03 13.66
C LEU A 174 -17.20 -4.56 13.54
N ASP A 175 -17.59 -3.93 14.65
CA ASP A 175 -18.00 -2.51 14.68
C ASP A 175 -16.84 -1.53 14.46
N VAL A 176 -15.59 -1.99 14.57
CA VAL A 176 -14.40 -1.17 14.27
C VAL A 176 -14.25 -0.95 12.75
N ILE A 177 -14.79 -1.86 11.94
CA ILE A 177 -14.64 -1.83 10.48
C ILE A 177 -15.53 -0.74 9.91
N LYS A 178 -14.91 0.22 9.22
CA LYS A 178 -15.60 1.40 8.71
C LYS A 178 -16.42 1.09 7.45
N PRO A 179 -17.49 1.87 7.17
CA PRO A 179 -18.31 1.69 5.97
C PRO A 179 -17.61 1.85 4.62
N ASP A 180 -16.47 2.54 4.58
CA ASP A 180 -15.64 2.73 3.38
C ASP A 180 -14.70 1.54 3.10
N SER A 181 -14.60 0.59 4.03
CA SER A 181 -13.82 -0.63 3.85
C SER A 181 -14.45 -1.57 2.81
N GLY A 182 -13.61 -2.17 1.97
CA GLY A 182 -14.02 -3.25 1.06
C GLY A 182 -14.56 -4.49 1.80
N LEU A 183 -14.21 -4.66 3.08
CA LEU A 183 -14.64 -5.80 3.90
C LEU A 183 -15.89 -5.48 4.75
N TYR A 184 -16.41 -4.25 4.70
CA TYR A 184 -17.58 -3.84 5.49
C TYR A 184 -18.81 -4.72 5.25
N GLY A 185 -19.06 -5.09 3.99
CA GLY A 185 -20.18 -5.97 3.65
C GLY A 185 -20.08 -7.35 4.30
N ILE A 186 -18.87 -7.89 4.42
CA ILE A 186 -18.61 -9.18 5.10
C ILE A 186 -18.80 -9.00 6.60
N ALA A 187 -18.27 -7.93 7.18
CA ALA A 187 -18.44 -7.62 8.60
C ALA A 187 -19.92 -7.53 9.01
N MET A 188 -20.73 -6.83 8.21
CA MET A 188 -22.16 -6.69 8.48
C MET A 188 -22.92 -8.01 8.35
N GLN A 189 -22.58 -8.84 7.36
CA GLN A 189 -23.17 -10.17 7.22
C GLN A 189 -22.79 -11.06 8.40
N MET A 190 -21.52 -11.06 8.81
CA MET A 190 -21.05 -11.85 9.94
C MET A 190 -21.70 -11.40 11.27
N LYS A 191 -21.92 -10.09 11.44
CA LYS A 191 -22.65 -9.53 12.58
C LYS A 191 -24.10 -10.00 12.66
N HIS A 192 -24.76 -10.23 11.51
CA HIS A 192 -26.16 -10.65 11.45
C HIS A 192 -26.34 -12.17 11.46
N TYR A 193 -25.51 -12.90 10.71
CA TYR A 193 -25.70 -14.31 10.38
C TYR A 193 -24.62 -15.24 10.95
N GLY A 194 -23.47 -14.72 11.39
CA GLY A 194 -22.38 -15.51 11.97
C GLY A 194 -22.70 -16.13 13.34
N ILE A 195 -23.93 -15.97 13.82
CA ILE A 195 -24.41 -16.39 15.14
C ILE A 195 -25.42 -17.50 14.90
N ILE A 196 -24.93 -18.71 14.64
CA ILE A 196 -25.77 -19.86 14.25
C ILE A 196 -26.42 -20.53 15.47
N ALA A 197 -26.04 -20.18 16.72
CA ALA A 197 -26.65 -20.74 17.93
C ALA A 197 -27.48 -19.69 18.74
N HIS A 198 -28.75 -19.51 18.34
CA HIS A 198 -29.94 -19.00 19.08
C HIS A 198 -29.96 -17.60 19.79
N PRO A 199 -31.14 -16.93 19.96
CA PRO A 199 -32.50 -17.25 19.50
C PRO A 199 -33.15 -16.12 18.67
N LEU A 200 -33.31 -16.34 17.36
CA LEU A 200 -34.45 -15.72 16.64
C LEU A 200 -35.77 -16.46 16.93
N ALA A 201 -35.71 -17.60 17.63
CA ALA A 201 -36.87 -18.41 18.00
C ALA A 201 -37.67 -17.79 19.17
N ASP A 202 -37.02 -17.13 20.14
CA ASP A 202 -37.72 -16.59 21.32
C ASP A 202 -38.37 -15.23 21.08
N ALA A 203 -37.93 -14.49 20.05
CA ALA A 203 -38.45 -13.16 19.72
C ALA A 203 -39.64 -13.17 18.76
N LEU A 204 -40.03 -14.33 18.22
CA LEU A 204 -41.18 -14.48 17.33
C LEU A 204 -42.29 -15.26 18.03
N THR A 205 -42.80 -14.73 19.14
CA THR A 205 -44.17 -15.06 19.56
C THR A 205 -45.12 -14.48 18.52
N ILE A 206 -45.40 -15.27 17.47
CA ILE A 206 -46.51 -14.99 16.57
C ILE A 206 -47.76 -15.05 17.43
N THR A 207 -48.31 -13.89 17.77
CA THR A 207 -49.67 -13.82 18.29
C THR A 207 -50.56 -14.27 17.14
N GLU A 208 -51.07 -15.49 17.22
CA GLU A 208 -52.08 -16.00 16.31
C GLU A 208 -53.28 -15.06 16.37
N VAL A 209 -53.43 -14.22 15.34
CA VAL A 209 -54.64 -13.42 15.17
C VAL A 209 -55.74 -14.42 14.87
N GLN A 210 -56.60 -14.66 15.86
CA GLN A 210 -57.81 -15.45 15.71
C GLN A 210 -58.58 -14.95 14.48
N SER A 211 -58.65 -15.82 13.47
CA SER A 211 -59.49 -15.62 12.30
C SER A 211 -60.95 -15.66 12.74
N PRO A 212 -61.80 -14.67 12.37
CA PRO A 212 -63.19 -14.67 12.80
C PRO A 212 -63.90 -15.87 12.20
N ALA A 213 -64.45 -16.70 13.07
CA ALA A 213 -65.28 -17.82 12.70
C ALA A 213 -66.50 -17.37 11.88
N ASN A 214 -66.80 -18.19 10.89
CA ASN A 214 -68.15 -18.52 10.44
C ASN A 214 -68.82 -17.59 9.42
N ALA A 215 -68.71 -17.95 8.14
CA ALA A 215 -69.84 -17.92 7.21
C ALA A 215 -69.58 -18.83 6.00
N SER A 216 -70.53 -19.75 5.77
CA SER A 216 -70.80 -20.47 4.52
C SER A 216 -70.15 -21.86 4.35
N GLN A 217 -70.69 -22.84 5.07
CA GLN A 217 -71.04 -24.12 4.45
C GLN A 217 -72.57 -24.19 4.38
N VAL A 218 -73.12 -24.00 3.18
CA VAL A 218 -74.51 -24.31 2.88
C VAL A 218 -74.55 -25.74 2.36
N ASP A 219 -75.05 -26.59 3.23
CA ASP A 219 -75.38 -28.00 3.03
C ASP A 219 -76.40 -28.17 1.89
N SER A 220 -76.15 -29.16 1.03
CA SER A 220 -77.01 -29.56 -0.08
C SER A 220 -77.31 -31.05 0.06
N THR A 221 -78.36 -31.41 0.82
CA THR A 221 -79.20 -32.58 0.52
C THR A 221 -80.53 -32.47 1.26
N ASN A 222 -81.62 -32.33 0.50
CA ASN A 222 -82.98 -32.38 1.04
C ASN A 222 -83.65 -33.71 0.64
N THR A 223 -84.22 -34.34 1.66
CA THR A 223 -85.41 -35.22 1.71
C THR A 223 -85.35 -36.67 1.20
N THR A 224 -85.38 -37.57 2.18
CA THR A 224 -85.91 -38.95 2.10
C THR A 224 -87.45 -38.95 2.26
N LYS A 225 -88.13 -39.79 1.46
CA LYS A 225 -89.56 -40.17 1.51
C LYS A 225 -90.14 -40.43 2.92
N ALA A 226 -91.41 -40.07 3.11
CA ALA A 226 -92.55 -40.96 3.45
C ALA A 226 -93.59 -40.31 4.39
N GLN A 227 -94.73 -39.89 3.85
CA GLN A 227 -96.08 -40.42 4.13
C GLN A 227 -97.11 -39.68 3.26
#